data_AF-A0A7X6R4P3-F1
#
_entry.id   AF-A0A7X6R4P3-F1
#
_cell.length_a   1.000
_cell.length_b   1.000
_cell.length_c   1.000
_cell.angle_alpha   90.00
_cell.angle_beta   90.00
_cell.angle_gamma   90.00
#
_symmetry.space_group_name_H-M   'P 1'
#
loop_
_entity.id
_entity.type
_entity.pdbx_description
1 polymer ?
#
loop_
_entity_poly.entity_id
_entity_poly.type
_entity_poly.pdbx_seq_one_letter_code
_entity_poly.pdbx_strand_id
1 'polypeptide(L)'
;MRGKTTESTIDVDTSPHPLDDPVRASLRGEHRRFAGWVGRIGRYDLEVARFVDHPQVLDEQDWTDLATLLGPGGSTALRGHGHLPRTAGRCSTTRSRRHRLP
;
A
#
# COMPACT_ATOMS: atom_id res chain seq x y z
N MET A 1 -21.77 39.62 -32.81
CA MET A 1 -20.65 39.77 -31.85
C MET A 1 -20.27 38.40 -31.33
N ARG A 2 -18.99 38.03 -31.45
CA ARG A 2 -18.45 36.66 -31.26
C ARG A 2 -18.64 36.18 -29.81
N GLY A 3 -19.21 34.99 -29.65
CA GLY A 3 -19.15 34.24 -28.40
C GLY A 3 -17.70 33.88 -28.10
N LYS A 4 -17.20 34.33 -26.95
CA LYS A 4 -15.88 33.96 -26.46
C LYS A 4 -16.07 32.65 -25.70
N THR A 5 -16.06 31.54 -26.41
CA THR A 5 -15.88 30.23 -25.79
C THR A 5 -14.46 30.22 -25.26
N THR A 6 -14.28 30.43 -23.96
CA THR A 6 -13.01 30.16 -23.29
C THR A 6 -12.87 28.65 -23.24
N GLU A 7 -12.30 28.09 -24.29
CA GLU A 7 -11.71 26.76 -24.27
C GLU A 7 -10.56 26.81 -23.28
N SER A 8 -10.82 26.35 -22.06
CA SER A 8 -9.82 26.24 -21.02
C SER A 8 -8.95 25.04 -21.37
N THR A 9 -7.88 25.27 -22.13
CA THR A 9 -6.84 24.27 -22.36
C THR A 9 -6.21 23.93 -21.01
N ILE A 10 -6.59 22.75 -20.48
CA ILE A 10 -5.97 22.17 -19.29
C ILE A 10 -4.54 21.78 -19.63
N ASP A 11 -3.58 22.52 -19.06
CA ASP A 11 -2.20 22.06 -18.97
C ASP A 11 -2.19 20.88 -17.99
N VAL A 12 -1.95 19.68 -18.50
CA VAL A 12 -1.95 18.47 -17.69
C VAL A 12 -0.60 18.42 -16.98
N ASP A 13 -0.58 18.90 -15.74
CA ASP A 13 0.53 18.63 -14.84
C ASP A 13 0.71 17.11 -14.75
N THR A 14 1.86 16.64 -15.25
CA THR A 14 2.20 15.21 -15.25
C THR A 14 2.86 14.80 -13.93
N SER A 15 3.04 15.74 -12.99
CA SER A 15 3.50 15.42 -11.65
C SER A 15 2.50 14.49 -10.97
N PRO A 16 2.95 13.43 -10.26
CA PRO A 16 2.05 12.50 -9.59
C PRO A 16 1.17 13.25 -8.60
N HIS A 17 -0.14 13.13 -8.77
CA HIS A 17 -1.10 13.84 -7.96
C HIS A 17 -1.12 13.22 -6.54
N PRO A 18 -1.24 14.00 -5.46
CA PRO A 18 -1.24 13.45 -4.10
C PRO A 18 -2.27 12.34 -3.85
N LEU A 19 -3.40 12.36 -4.58
CA LEU A 19 -4.44 11.33 -4.49
C LEU A 19 -4.13 10.04 -5.27
N ASP A 20 -3.04 10.00 -6.03
CA ASP A 20 -2.55 8.76 -6.65
C ASP A 20 -1.96 7.81 -5.58
N ASP A 21 -1.39 8.37 -4.51
CA ASP A 21 -0.92 7.64 -3.33
C ASP A 21 -1.19 8.46 -2.04
N PRO A 22 -2.45 8.53 -1.59
CA PRO A 22 -2.84 9.45 -0.52
C PRO A 22 -2.22 9.07 0.83
N VAL A 23 -2.01 7.77 1.08
CA VAL A 23 -1.41 7.29 2.32
C VAL A 23 0.07 7.71 2.37
N ARG A 24 0.83 7.52 1.29
CA ARG A 24 2.23 7.97 1.21
C ARG A 24 2.34 9.47 1.32
N ALA A 25 1.53 10.20 0.55
CA ALA A 25 1.54 11.66 0.57
C ALA A 25 1.27 12.20 1.97
N SER A 26 0.26 11.65 2.66
CA SER A 26 -0.08 12.05 4.03
C SER A 26 1.02 11.70 5.03
N LEU A 27 1.47 10.44 5.05
CA LEU A 27 2.47 9.93 6.01
C LEU A 27 3.85 10.57 5.84
N ARG A 28 4.23 10.94 4.62
CA ARG A 28 5.48 11.65 4.35
C ARG A 28 5.35 13.17 4.50
N GLY A 29 4.13 13.69 4.56
CA GLY A 29 3.83 15.09 4.84
C GLY A 29 3.34 15.30 6.27
N GLU A 30 2.23 16.02 6.41
CA GLU A 30 1.70 16.50 7.69
C GLU A 30 1.40 15.40 8.72
N HIS A 31 1.10 14.18 8.27
CA HIS A 31 0.75 13.08 9.17
C HIS A 31 1.96 12.27 9.65
N ARG A 32 3.18 12.68 9.30
CA ARG A 32 4.41 11.97 9.69
C ARG A 32 4.51 11.68 11.19
N ARG A 33 4.03 12.61 12.02
CA ARG A 33 4.03 12.52 13.49
C ARG A 33 3.08 11.46 14.06
N PHE A 34 2.13 10.98 13.26
CA PHE A 34 1.14 9.98 13.67
C PHE A 34 1.56 8.56 13.30
N ALA A 35 2.83 8.33 12.95
CA ALA A 35 3.29 7.05 12.46
C ALA A 35 4.63 6.61 13.06
N GLY A 36 4.72 5.31 13.32
CA GLY A 36 5.99 4.62 13.52
C GLY A 36 6.66 4.32 12.18
N TRP A 37 7.99 4.31 12.15
CA TRP A 37 8.79 4.08 10.94
C TRP A 37 9.91 3.08 11.20
N VAL A 38 10.13 2.18 10.23
CA VAL A 38 11.32 1.34 10.12
C VAL A 38 11.74 1.36 8.66
N GLY A 39 12.97 1.81 8.40
CA GLY A 39 13.47 1.98 7.03
C GLY A 39 12.55 2.85 6.17
N ARG A 40 12.00 2.26 5.09
CA ARG A 40 11.08 2.95 4.15
C ARG A 40 9.60 2.73 4.47
N ILE A 41 9.29 1.91 5.47
CA ILE A 41 7.95 1.52 5.85
C ILE A 41 7.47 2.39 7.01
N GLY A 42 6.27 2.94 6.86
CA GLY A 42 5.60 3.71 7.91
C GLY A 42 4.22 3.17 8.18
N ARG A 43 3.79 3.11 9.44
CA ARG A 43 2.42 2.73 9.81
C ARG A 43 1.86 3.75 10.76
N TYR A 44 0.63 4.14 10.49
CA TYR A 44 -0.12 4.97 11.42
C TYR A 44 -0.20 4.31 12.79
N ASP A 45 -0.22 5.15 13.82
CA ASP A 45 -0.76 4.75 15.11
C ASP A 45 -2.17 4.16 14.89
N LEU A 46 -2.41 3.01 15.54
CA LEU A 46 -3.66 2.28 15.39
C LEU A 46 -4.87 3.06 15.91
N GLU A 47 -4.68 4.02 16.79
CA GLU A 47 -5.73 4.93 17.26
C GLU A 47 -6.09 6.00 16.22
N VAL A 48 -5.22 6.24 15.23
CA VAL A 48 -5.43 7.21 14.14
C VAL A 48 -5.97 6.52 12.89
N ALA A 49 -5.26 5.51 12.38
CA ALA A 49 -5.65 4.76 11.20
C ALA A 49 -4.89 3.42 11.08
N ARG A 50 -5.37 2.50 10.25
CA ARG A 50 -4.73 1.19 10.01
C ARG A 50 -3.85 1.14 8.75
N PHE A 51 -3.63 2.27 8.08
CA PHE A 51 -2.89 2.30 6.83
C PHE A 51 -1.37 2.23 7.02
N VAL A 52 -0.68 1.74 5.99
CA VAL A 52 0.78 1.61 5.93
C VAL A 52 1.30 2.29 4.65
N ASP A 53 2.33 3.13 4.80
CA ASP A 53 3.20 3.58 3.70
C ASP A 53 4.20 2.48 3.38
N HIS A 54 4.29 2.14 2.09
CA HIS A 54 5.26 1.19 1.56
C HIS A 54 5.59 1.54 0.11
N PRO A 55 6.81 1.22 -0.38
CA PRO A 55 7.13 1.22 -1.81
C PRO A 55 6.12 0.42 -2.65
N GLN A 56 5.88 0.85 -3.89
CA GLN A 56 5.02 0.11 -4.84
C GLN A 56 5.51 -1.33 -5.05
N VAL A 57 6.84 -1.51 -5.09
CA VAL A 57 7.50 -2.81 -5.14
C VAL A 57 8.28 -3.00 -3.85
N LEU A 58 7.89 -3.97 -3.03
CA LEU A 58 8.60 -4.30 -1.80
C LEU A 58 9.79 -5.23 -2.07
N ASP A 59 10.96 -4.85 -1.58
CA ASP A 59 12.14 -5.72 -1.54
C ASP A 59 12.21 -6.55 -0.24
N GLU A 60 13.28 -7.34 -0.10
CA GLU A 60 13.47 -8.22 1.06
C GLU A 60 13.59 -7.47 2.39
N GLN A 61 14.19 -6.28 2.36
CA GLN A 61 14.35 -5.46 3.55
C GLN A 61 13.02 -4.81 3.93
N ASP A 62 12.25 -4.33 2.95
CA ASP A 62 10.92 -3.78 3.19
C ASP A 62 9.99 -4.79 3.88
N TRP A 63 10.03 -6.06 3.47
CA TRP A 63 9.27 -7.12 4.15
C TRP A 63 9.71 -7.34 5.60
N THR A 64 11.01 -7.21 5.86
CA THR A 64 11.59 -7.36 7.21
C THR A 64 11.24 -6.16 8.10
N ASP A 65 11.32 -4.95 7.54
CA ASP A 65 10.94 -3.71 8.20
C ASP A 65 9.44 -3.70 8.54
N LEU A 66 8.61 -4.16 7.59
CA LEU A 66 7.18 -4.33 7.81
C LEU A 66 6.90 -5.33 8.94
N ALA A 67 7.56 -6.49 8.96
CA ALA A 67 7.37 -7.48 10.01
C ALA A 67 7.78 -6.95 11.39
N THR A 68 8.91 -6.23 11.47
CA THR A 68 9.39 -5.55 12.68
C THR A 68 8.33 -4.60 13.21
N LEU A 69 7.76 -3.81 12.32
CA LEU A 69 6.84 -2.74 12.66
C LEU A 69 5.44 -3.27 13.05
N LEU A 70 5.00 -4.40 12.47
CA LEU A 70 3.75 -5.06 12.83
C LEU A 70 3.83 -5.80 14.17
N GLY A 71 5.02 -6.31 14.51
CA GLY A 71 5.22 -7.20 15.64
C GLY A 71 4.56 -8.58 15.47
N PRO A 72 4.79 -9.50 16.43
CA PRO A 72 4.22 -10.85 16.40
C PRO A 72 2.68 -10.83 16.35
N GLY A 73 2.09 -11.58 15.41
CA GLY A 73 0.63 -11.64 15.23
C GLY A 73 0.01 -10.39 14.59
N GLY A 74 0.82 -9.38 14.26
CA GLY A 74 0.36 -8.17 13.58
C GLY A 74 -0.04 -8.46 12.13
N SER A 75 -1.08 -7.77 11.68
CA SER A 75 -1.55 -7.83 10.29
C SER A 75 -1.77 -6.45 9.71
N THR A 76 -1.72 -6.37 8.39
CA THR A 76 -2.02 -5.17 7.62
C THR A 76 -2.51 -5.54 6.22
N ALA A 77 -3.17 -4.58 5.57
CA ALA A 77 -3.42 -4.63 4.13
C ALA A 77 -2.31 -3.87 3.39
N LEU A 78 -1.87 -4.39 2.25
CA LEU A 78 -0.98 -3.70 1.32
C LEU A 78 -1.79 -3.15 0.15
N ARG A 79 -1.37 -2.00 -0.36
CA ARG A 79 -2.06 -1.30 -1.45
C ARG A 79 -1.46 -1.73 -2.77
N GLY A 80 -2.29 -1.87 -3.79
CA GLY A 80 -1.87 -2.45 -5.07
C GLY A 80 -1.96 -3.97 -5.09
N HIS A 81 -1.28 -4.58 -6.07
CA HIS A 81 -1.38 -6.00 -6.37
C HIS A 81 0.00 -6.57 -6.73
N GLY A 82 0.12 -7.89 -6.80
CA GLY A 82 1.38 -8.55 -7.18
C GLY A 82 2.44 -8.59 -6.08
N HIS A 83 2.11 -8.21 -4.84
CA HIS A 83 2.98 -8.35 -3.69
C HIS A 83 3.24 -9.83 -3.39
N LEU A 84 4.48 -10.27 -3.56
CA LEU A 84 4.91 -11.61 -3.22
C LEU A 84 5.82 -11.55 -1.99
N PRO A 85 5.42 -12.13 -0.84
CA PRO A 85 6.34 -12.28 0.26
C PRO A 85 7.42 -13.30 -0.12
N ARG A 86 8.61 -13.16 0.48
CA ARG A 86 9.80 -14.00 0.26
C ARG A 86 9.53 -15.52 0.34
N THR A 87 8.42 -15.96 0.92
CA THR A 87 8.04 -17.36 1.12
C THR A 87 6.93 -17.88 0.20
N ALA A 88 6.57 -17.19 -0.88
CA ALA A 88 5.68 -17.76 -1.91
C ALA A 88 6.39 -18.85 -2.74
N GLY A 89 6.93 -19.87 -2.08
CA GLY A 89 7.05 -21.20 -2.66
C GLY A 89 5.65 -21.63 -3.11
N ARG A 90 5.56 -22.19 -4.31
CA ARG A 90 4.33 -22.60 -4.99
C ARG A 90 3.29 -23.10 -3.98
N CYS A 91 2.12 -22.46 -3.98
CA CYS A 91 0.94 -22.97 -3.28
C CYS A 91 0.57 -24.31 -3.92
N SER A 92 1.02 -25.42 -3.34
CA SER A 92 0.59 -26.76 -3.71
C SER A 92 -0.87 -26.89 -3.27
N THR A 93 -1.80 -26.57 -4.17
CA THR A 93 -3.22 -26.82 -3.96
C THR A 93 -3.44 -28.33 -3.93
N THR A 94 -3.27 -28.96 -2.78
CA THR A 94 -3.79 -30.31 -2.54
C THR A 94 -5.31 -30.19 -2.46
N ARG A 95 -5.97 -30.34 -3.61
CA ARG A 95 -7.42 -30.53 -3.69
C ARG A 95 -7.77 -31.81 -2.94
N SER A 96 -8.08 -31.69 -1.65
CA SER A 96 -8.58 -32.81 -0.86
C SER A 96 -9.92 -33.27 -1.48
N ARG A 97 -9.88 -34.43 -2.14
CA ARG A 97 -11.08 -35.14 -2.60
C ARG A 97 -11.91 -35.43 -1.35
N ARG A 98 -13.03 -34.72 -1.17
CA ARG A 98 -14.04 -35.12 -0.19
C ARG A 98 -14.51 -36.53 -0.56
N HIS A 99 -14.30 -37.46 0.37
CA HIS A 99 -14.89 -38.79 0.33
C HIS A 99 -16.40 -38.66 0.11
N ARG A 100 -16.89 -39.30 -0.96
CA ARG A 100 -18.29 -39.62 -1.14
C ARG A 100 -18.47 -41.02 -0.54
N LEU A 101 -19.24 -41.13 0.52
CA LEU A 101 -19.80 -42.39 1.02
C LEU A 101 -21.33 -42.25 0.97
N PRO A 102 -22.06 -43.22 0.38
CA PRO A 102 -23.47 -43.41 0.69
C PRO A 102 -23.65 -44.03 2.08
#